data_AF-A0A9Q1B279-F1
#
_entry.id   AF-A0A9Q1B279-F1
#
_cell.length_a   1.000
_cell.length_b   1.000
_cell.length_c   1.000
_cell.angle_alpha   90.00
_cell.angle_beta   90.00
_cell.angle_gamma   90.00
#
_symmetry.space_group_name_H-M   'P 1'
#
loop_
_entity.id
_entity.type
_entity.pdbx_description
1 polymer ?
#
loop_
_entity_poly.entity_id
_entity_poly.type
_entity_poly.pdbx_seq_one_letter_code
_entity_poly.pdbx_strand_id
1 'polypeptide(L)'
;MPGRRRGDPDRQDLAEAAALQRRRHRDLQRQSRVFDARVRTVGIDKEALDTQIKDRKIQEATQRACDESIAAEMKHNDKVLCMLDDRQKRDARILSKAVNEFRKNYQQPETRREFDLSDPQALKKDTPARLADNDPRCTISGLQKFMGEDLNSGNRWKFQKEQTREWLLQQHKESQNALADRKYADDLYDRQRLELDQKAMNLQRIDEQTRRAVCVATMEFNKALAAESEEKKCLEKQQQEEDDTAEIFNLFQGDLLSENPQQAVSSFGVGRVIPNRWKGMSPDQLKEIRDIQMQQVLEKMATNTSWWEQRLKEEERQRDAEWDRKRIQEARAELLYERHHQRQNRELRRTLDNDNAQLSQEQKARQAYFNEEVYANFPSGQYYTQFNTTSR
;
A
#
# COMPACT_ATOMS: atom_id res chain seq x y z
N MET A 1 -116.24 -166.78 62.99
CA MET A 1 -117.23 -167.67 63.65
C MET A 1 -116.53 -168.26 64.87
N PRO A 2 -117.09 -168.15 66.09
CA PRO A 2 -118.43 -168.61 66.44
C PRO A 2 -119.32 -167.43 66.87
N GLY A 3 -120.58 -167.32 66.48
CA GLY A 3 -121.55 -168.40 66.34
C GLY A 3 -122.06 -168.80 67.71
N ARG A 4 -122.91 -167.98 68.35
CA ARG A 4 -123.81 -168.47 69.40
C ARG A 4 -125.20 -167.90 69.21
N ARG A 5 -125.99 -168.78 68.58
CA ARG A 5 -127.43 -168.71 68.39
C ARG A 5 -128.13 -168.66 69.75
N ARG A 6 -129.21 -167.88 69.71
CA ARG A 6 -130.56 -168.11 70.27
C ARG A 6 -130.62 -168.25 71.79
N GLY A 7 -131.29 -167.25 72.35
CA GLY A 7 -131.49 -167.08 73.78
C GLY A 7 -132.40 -168.14 74.37
N ASP A 8 -132.08 -168.48 75.61
CA ASP A 8 -133.04 -168.95 76.60
C ASP A 8 -133.78 -167.71 77.15
N PRO A 9 -135.12 -167.67 77.05
CA PRO A 9 -135.92 -166.51 77.46
C PRO A 9 -135.80 -166.18 78.96
N ASP A 10 -135.38 -167.10 79.82
CA ASP A 10 -135.31 -166.86 81.28
C ASP A 10 -134.06 -166.07 81.74
N ARG A 11 -132.99 -166.03 80.92
CA ARG A 11 -131.81 -165.16 81.18
C ARG A 11 -132.06 -163.72 80.77
N GLN A 12 -132.94 -163.52 79.78
CA GLN A 12 -133.39 -162.18 79.42
C GLN A 12 -134.14 -161.56 80.59
N ASP A 13 -134.98 -162.30 81.31
CA ASP A 13 -135.70 -161.78 82.48
C ASP A 13 -134.79 -161.41 83.67
N LEU A 14 -133.73 -162.18 83.96
CA LEU A 14 -132.78 -161.84 85.04
C LEU A 14 -131.82 -160.70 84.67
N ALA A 15 -131.35 -160.66 83.41
CA ALA A 15 -130.50 -159.57 82.92
C ALA A 15 -131.32 -158.28 82.73
N GLU A 16 -132.57 -158.39 82.27
CA GLU A 16 -133.53 -157.31 82.26
C GLU A 16 -133.83 -156.87 83.68
N ALA A 17 -134.02 -157.77 84.65
CA ALA A 17 -134.20 -157.40 86.06
C ALA A 17 -132.98 -156.69 86.64
N ALA A 18 -131.75 -157.13 86.36
CA ALA A 18 -130.53 -156.48 86.83
C ALA A 18 -130.27 -155.14 86.12
N ALA A 19 -130.60 -155.04 84.82
CA ALA A 19 -130.57 -153.78 84.08
C ALA A 19 -131.68 -152.83 84.56
N LEU A 20 -132.86 -153.34 84.92
CA LEU A 20 -133.95 -152.64 85.59
C LEU A 20 -133.54 -152.20 86.98
N GLN A 21 -132.81 -153.01 87.74
CA GLN A 21 -132.29 -152.65 89.07
C GLN A 21 -131.18 -151.60 88.95
N ARG A 22 -130.27 -151.69 87.97
CA ARG A 22 -129.30 -150.61 87.71
C ARG A 22 -129.98 -149.34 87.21
N ARG A 23 -131.00 -149.46 86.36
CA ARG A 23 -131.84 -148.31 85.95
C ARG A 23 -132.55 -147.73 87.15
N ARG A 24 -133.25 -148.52 87.95
CA ARG A 24 -133.90 -148.11 89.21
C ARG A 24 -132.90 -147.52 90.20
N HIS A 25 -131.69 -148.05 90.30
CA HIS A 25 -130.67 -147.54 91.22
C HIS A 25 -130.04 -146.24 90.71
N ARG A 26 -129.74 -146.14 89.41
CA ARG A 26 -129.34 -144.88 88.76
C ARG A 26 -130.46 -143.86 88.82
N ASP A 27 -131.70 -144.29 88.63
CA ASP A 27 -132.91 -143.48 88.74
C ASP A 27 -133.14 -143.08 90.18
N LEU A 28 -132.88 -143.91 91.20
CA LEU A 28 -132.91 -143.53 92.62
C LEU A 28 -131.82 -142.51 92.97
N GLN A 29 -130.58 -142.75 92.54
CA GLN A 29 -129.48 -141.78 92.70
C GLN A 29 -129.78 -140.48 91.94
N ARG A 30 -130.42 -140.57 90.77
CA ARG A 30 -130.87 -139.41 89.98
C ARG A 30 -132.08 -138.73 90.59
N GLN A 31 -133.01 -139.46 91.20
CA GLN A 31 -134.19 -138.95 91.90
C GLN A 31 -133.76 -138.05 93.03
N SER A 32 -132.75 -138.44 93.81
CA SER A 32 -132.18 -137.55 94.85
C SER A 32 -131.70 -136.19 94.29
N ARG A 33 -131.21 -136.14 93.04
CA ARG A 33 -130.77 -134.91 92.37
C ARG A 33 -131.88 -134.17 91.63
N VAL A 34 -132.90 -134.89 91.15
CA VAL A 34 -134.01 -134.38 90.33
C VAL A 34 -135.17 -133.86 91.19
N PHE A 35 -135.41 -134.46 92.35
CA PHE A 35 -136.44 -134.02 93.29
C PHE A 35 -135.93 -133.02 94.33
N ASP A 36 -134.63 -133.00 94.61
CA ASP A 36 -134.03 -131.90 95.38
C ASP A 36 -133.92 -130.66 94.48
N ALA A 37 -134.87 -129.75 94.63
CA ALA A 37 -134.92 -128.50 93.86
C ALA A 37 -133.59 -127.73 93.95
N ARG A 38 -132.87 -127.79 95.08
CA ARG A 38 -131.62 -127.04 95.26
C ARG A 38 -130.47 -127.62 94.44
N VAL A 39 -130.33 -128.93 94.38
CA VAL A 39 -129.32 -129.61 93.55
C VAL A 39 -129.64 -129.47 92.06
N ARG A 40 -130.93 -129.41 91.71
CA ARG A 40 -131.39 -129.24 90.34
C ARG A 40 -131.16 -127.82 89.80
N THR A 41 -131.37 -126.80 90.65
CA THR A 41 -131.15 -125.39 90.27
C THR A 41 -129.69 -124.97 90.41
N VAL A 42 -128.95 -125.44 91.43
CA VAL A 42 -127.56 -125.06 91.72
C VAL A 42 -126.73 -126.27 92.19
N GLY A 43 -126.61 -127.30 91.35
CA GLY A 43 -125.78 -128.48 91.62
C GLY A 43 -124.32 -128.24 91.25
N ILE A 44 -123.48 -127.96 92.25
CA ILE A 44 -122.05 -127.66 92.05
C ILE A 44 -121.21 -128.65 92.86
N ASP A 45 -120.26 -129.33 92.20
CA ASP A 45 -119.26 -130.18 92.84
C ASP A 45 -118.13 -129.31 93.40
N LYS A 46 -118.21 -129.03 94.71
CA LYS A 46 -117.25 -128.15 95.39
C LYS A 46 -115.85 -128.75 95.44
N GLU A 47 -115.72 -130.06 95.64
CA GLU A 47 -114.41 -130.72 95.78
C GLU A 47 -113.64 -130.72 94.45
N ALA A 48 -114.34 -131.00 93.34
CA ALA A 48 -113.75 -130.94 92.00
C ALA A 48 -113.40 -129.50 91.58
N LEU A 49 -114.21 -128.51 91.95
CA LEU A 49 -113.86 -127.11 91.72
C LEU A 49 -112.68 -126.67 92.58
N ASP A 50 -112.59 -127.12 93.83
CA ASP A 50 -111.47 -126.80 94.71
C ASP A 50 -110.15 -127.40 94.20
N THR A 51 -110.16 -128.62 93.63
CA THR A 51 -108.97 -129.19 92.98
C THR A 51 -108.62 -128.45 91.69
N GLN A 52 -109.58 -128.11 90.83
CA GLN A 52 -109.33 -127.27 89.65
C GLN A 52 -108.77 -125.88 90.01
N ILE A 53 -109.27 -125.26 91.08
CA ILE A 53 -108.75 -123.99 91.60
C ILE A 53 -107.31 -124.17 92.11
N LYS A 54 -106.99 -125.27 92.80
CA LYS A 54 -105.62 -125.59 93.24
C LYS A 54 -104.68 -125.78 92.06
N ASP A 55 -105.07 -126.57 91.06
CA ASP A 55 -104.25 -126.80 89.86
C ASP A 55 -104.02 -125.51 89.07
N ARG A 56 -105.06 -124.68 88.91
CA ARG A 56 -104.92 -123.36 88.28
C ARG A 56 -103.98 -122.46 89.09
N LYS A 57 -104.08 -122.46 90.42
CA LYS A 57 -103.16 -121.71 91.29
C LYS A 57 -101.71 -122.21 91.17
N ILE A 58 -101.51 -123.52 91.04
CA ILE A 58 -100.18 -124.10 90.83
C ILE A 58 -99.64 -123.68 89.46
N GLN A 59 -100.44 -123.77 88.39
CA GLN A 59 -100.04 -123.31 87.05
C GLN A 59 -99.74 -121.81 87.01
N GLU A 60 -100.58 -120.99 87.64
CA GLU A 60 -100.32 -119.54 87.76
C GLU A 60 -99.03 -119.28 88.56
N ALA A 61 -98.76 -120.05 89.62
CA ALA A 61 -97.53 -119.91 90.40
C ALA A 61 -96.28 -120.35 89.64
N THR A 62 -96.34 -121.43 88.86
CA THR A 62 -95.21 -121.89 88.04
C THR A 62 -94.95 -120.93 86.87
N GLN A 63 -96.00 -120.41 86.22
CA GLN A 63 -95.86 -119.36 85.20
C GLN A 63 -95.25 -118.10 85.80
N ARG A 64 -95.74 -117.63 86.95
CA ARG A 64 -95.14 -116.47 87.64
C ARG A 64 -93.68 -116.69 87.99
N ALA A 65 -93.30 -117.88 88.45
CA ALA A 65 -91.91 -118.20 88.76
C ALA A 65 -91.03 -118.21 87.49
N CYS A 66 -91.53 -118.73 86.36
CA CYS A 66 -90.83 -118.68 85.07
C CYS A 66 -90.71 -117.24 84.55
N ASP A 67 -91.78 -116.45 84.61
CA ASP A 67 -91.77 -115.04 84.20
C ASP A 67 -90.81 -114.23 85.07
N GLU A 68 -90.75 -114.52 86.37
CA GLU A 68 -89.82 -113.89 87.30
C GLU A 68 -88.36 -114.26 87.00
N SER A 69 -88.07 -115.53 86.64
CA SER A 69 -86.71 -115.93 86.24
C SER A 69 -86.29 -115.27 84.92
N ILE A 70 -87.19 -115.22 83.92
CA ILE A 70 -86.94 -114.51 82.65
C ILE A 70 -86.72 -113.02 82.90
N ALA A 71 -87.55 -112.38 83.75
CA ALA A 71 -87.38 -110.98 84.10
C ALA A 71 -86.06 -110.71 84.84
N ALA A 72 -85.60 -111.64 85.68
CA ALA A 72 -84.30 -111.55 86.33
C ALA A 72 -83.14 -111.67 85.33
N GLU A 73 -83.22 -112.58 84.36
CA GLU A 73 -82.24 -112.71 83.26
C GLU A 73 -82.22 -111.46 82.37
N MET A 74 -83.38 -110.90 82.04
CA MET A 74 -83.46 -109.64 81.29
C MET A 74 -82.76 -108.50 82.05
N LYS A 75 -83.02 -108.35 83.34
CA LYS A 75 -82.33 -107.36 84.19
C LYS A 75 -80.82 -107.59 84.23
N HIS A 76 -80.37 -108.84 84.26
CA HIS A 76 -78.95 -109.18 84.20
C HIS A 76 -78.34 -108.78 82.85
N ASN A 77 -78.99 -109.15 81.74
CA ASN A 77 -78.53 -108.84 80.40
C ASN A 77 -78.49 -107.33 80.14
N ASP A 78 -79.51 -106.57 80.57
CA ASP A 78 -79.52 -105.11 80.49
C ASP A 78 -78.32 -104.49 81.22
N LYS A 79 -78.02 -105.01 82.43
CA LYS A 79 -76.84 -104.58 83.19
C LYS A 79 -75.54 -104.89 82.45
N VAL A 80 -75.42 -106.07 81.83
CA VAL A 80 -74.27 -106.45 81.00
C VAL A 80 -74.13 -105.53 79.79
N LEU A 81 -75.23 -105.22 79.09
CA LEU A 81 -75.24 -104.32 77.95
C LEU A 81 -74.80 -102.91 78.34
N CYS A 82 -75.30 -102.36 79.45
CA CYS A 82 -74.83 -101.06 79.96
C CYS A 82 -73.33 -101.05 80.26
N MET A 83 -72.79 -102.12 80.87
CA MET A 83 -71.35 -102.23 81.14
C MET A 83 -70.52 -102.30 79.85
N LEU A 84 -70.99 -103.02 78.83
CA LEU A 84 -70.33 -103.12 77.53
C LEU A 84 -70.37 -101.79 76.76
N ASP A 85 -71.51 -101.09 76.76
CA ASP A 85 -71.65 -99.77 76.15
C ASP A 85 -70.73 -98.73 76.84
N ASP A 86 -70.67 -98.75 78.17
CA ASP A 86 -69.73 -97.92 78.93
C ASP A 86 -68.27 -98.21 78.58
N ARG A 87 -67.91 -99.50 78.40
CA ARG A 87 -66.57 -99.90 77.97
C ARG A 87 -66.28 -99.38 76.56
N GLN A 88 -67.20 -99.57 75.62
CA GLN A 88 -67.05 -99.09 74.24
C GLN A 88 -66.92 -97.56 74.20
N LYS A 89 -67.70 -96.82 74.99
CA LYS A 89 -67.60 -95.36 75.14
C LYS A 89 -66.23 -94.95 75.71
N ARG A 90 -65.70 -95.66 76.71
CA ARG A 90 -64.34 -95.40 77.24
C ARG A 90 -63.28 -95.65 76.18
N ASP A 91 -63.34 -96.78 75.48
CA ASP A 91 -62.38 -97.14 74.44
C ASP A 91 -62.42 -96.13 73.27
N ALA A 92 -63.60 -95.71 72.84
CA ALA A 92 -63.78 -94.67 71.83
C ALA A 92 -63.18 -93.32 72.27
N ARG A 93 -63.35 -92.94 73.55
CA ARG A 93 -62.73 -91.73 74.12
C ARG A 93 -61.20 -91.85 74.15
N ILE A 94 -60.65 -93.00 74.55
CA ILE A 94 -59.20 -93.23 74.59
C ILE A 94 -58.63 -93.15 73.18
N LEU A 95 -59.26 -93.83 72.21
CA LEU A 95 -58.83 -93.79 70.81
C LEU A 95 -58.88 -92.37 70.25
N SER A 96 -59.97 -91.63 70.50
CA SER A 96 -60.10 -90.24 70.05
C SER A 96 -59.02 -89.34 70.67
N LYS A 97 -58.71 -89.52 71.97
CA LYS A 97 -57.61 -88.82 72.63
C LYS A 97 -56.27 -89.14 71.97
N ALA A 98 -55.96 -90.43 71.75
CA ALA A 98 -54.72 -90.85 71.11
C ALA A 98 -54.57 -90.31 69.68
N VAL A 99 -55.66 -90.30 68.89
CA VAL A 99 -55.68 -89.72 67.54
C VAL A 99 -55.42 -88.21 67.59
N ASN A 100 -56.02 -87.50 68.55
CA ASN A 100 -55.82 -86.06 68.70
C ASN A 100 -54.41 -85.73 69.22
N GLU A 101 -53.85 -86.54 70.12
CA GLU A 101 -52.46 -86.44 70.55
C GLU A 101 -51.50 -86.68 69.37
N PHE A 102 -51.77 -87.68 68.54
CA PHE A 102 -50.99 -87.94 67.33
C PHE A 102 -51.07 -86.77 66.35
N ARG A 103 -52.28 -86.24 66.09
CA ARG A 103 -52.49 -85.04 65.26
C ARG A 103 -51.69 -83.84 65.80
N LYS A 104 -51.76 -83.60 67.10
CA LYS A 104 -51.07 -82.50 67.77
C LYS A 104 -49.55 -82.65 67.77
N ASN A 105 -49.02 -83.87 67.82
CA ASN A 105 -47.57 -84.05 67.92
C ASN A 105 -46.91 -84.20 66.55
N TYR A 106 -47.60 -84.79 65.57
CA TYR A 106 -46.99 -85.22 64.30
C TYR A 106 -47.67 -84.68 63.04
N GLN A 107 -48.82 -84.02 63.15
CA GLN A 107 -49.54 -83.46 61.99
C GLN A 107 -49.69 -81.94 62.09
N GLN A 108 -48.73 -81.31 62.76
CA GLN A 108 -48.70 -79.86 62.87
C GLN A 108 -48.37 -79.21 61.52
N PRO A 109 -48.96 -78.03 61.21
CA PRO A 109 -48.66 -77.31 59.98
C PRO A 109 -47.17 -77.04 59.80
N GLU A 110 -46.44 -76.74 60.88
CA GLU A 110 -45.00 -76.43 60.81
C GLU A 110 -44.14 -77.64 60.38
N THR A 111 -44.63 -78.86 60.60
CA THR A 111 -43.91 -80.10 60.25
C THR A 111 -44.12 -80.54 58.80
N ARG A 112 -44.91 -79.79 58.01
CA ARG A 112 -45.14 -80.10 56.59
C ARG A 112 -43.88 -79.80 55.78
N ARG A 113 -43.68 -80.57 54.71
CA ARG A 113 -42.53 -80.42 53.82
C ARG A 113 -42.50 -79.05 53.14
N GLU A 114 -43.68 -78.55 52.78
CA GLU A 114 -43.92 -77.27 52.09
C GLU A 114 -44.28 -76.11 53.04
N PHE A 115 -44.02 -76.25 54.34
CA PHE A 115 -44.32 -75.19 55.30
C PHE A 115 -43.49 -73.93 55.04
N ASP A 116 -42.25 -74.06 54.57
CA ASP A 116 -41.39 -72.96 54.16
C ASP A 116 -42.05 -72.03 53.12
N LEU A 117 -42.84 -72.58 52.21
CA LEU A 117 -43.62 -71.82 51.22
C LEU A 117 -44.90 -71.20 51.79
N SER A 118 -45.48 -71.82 52.81
CA SER A 118 -46.77 -71.42 53.41
C SER A 118 -46.62 -70.62 54.71
N ASP A 119 -45.39 -70.42 55.18
CA ASP A 119 -45.08 -69.73 56.44
C ASP A 119 -45.51 -68.26 56.35
N PRO A 120 -46.46 -67.80 57.18
CA PRO A 120 -46.89 -66.39 57.20
C PRO A 120 -45.75 -65.41 57.51
N GLN A 121 -44.66 -65.89 58.11
CA GLN A 121 -43.48 -65.09 58.45
C GLN A 121 -42.33 -65.25 57.46
N ALA A 122 -42.51 -65.96 56.34
CA ALA A 122 -41.45 -66.21 55.35
C ALA A 122 -40.72 -64.92 54.94
N LEU A 123 -41.47 -63.86 54.59
CA LEU A 123 -40.91 -62.56 54.19
C LEU A 123 -40.08 -61.86 55.27
N LYS A 124 -40.33 -62.16 56.55
CA LYS A 124 -39.55 -61.58 57.67
C LYS A 124 -38.27 -62.36 57.95
N LYS A 125 -38.29 -63.68 57.68
CA LYS A 125 -37.14 -64.57 57.84
C LYS A 125 -36.19 -64.50 56.64
N ASP A 126 -36.71 -64.12 55.48
CA ASP A 126 -35.93 -64.00 54.25
C ASP A 126 -34.92 -62.84 54.32
N THR A 127 -33.78 -63.02 53.66
CA THR A 127 -32.74 -62.00 53.58
C THR A 127 -32.89 -61.21 52.28
N PRO A 128 -32.66 -59.88 52.29
CA PRO A 128 -32.60 -59.10 51.05
C PRO A 128 -31.66 -59.73 50.02
N ALA A 129 -32.05 -59.61 48.75
CA ALA A 129 -31.32 -60.18 47.60
C ALA A 129 -29.87 -59.66 47.48
N ARG A 130 -29.60 -58.45 47.99
CA ARG A 130 -28.26 -57.85 48.13
C ARG A 130 -28.18 -57.17 49.50
N LEU A 131 -27.26 -57.62 50.36
CA LEU A 131 -27.07 -57.05 51.71
C LEU A 131 -26.07 -55.89 51.73
N ALA A 132 -25.04 -55.98 50.89
CA ALA A 132 -23.97 -55.00 50.80
C ALA A 132 -23.43 -54.94 49.37
N ASP A 133 -22.66 -53.90 49.05
CA ASP A 133 -22.06 -53.76 47.71
C ASP A 133 -21.07 -54.87 47.36
N ASN A 134 -20.43 -55.44 48.38
CA ASN A 134 -19.48 -56.55 48.23
C ASN A 134 -20.07 -57.89 48.72
N ASP A 135 -21.40 -58.07 48.64
CA ASP A 135 -22.05 -59.33 49.00
C ASP A 135 -21.57 -60.46 48.06
N PRO A 136 -20.89 -61.51 48.57
CA PRO A 136 -20.35 -62.58 47.74
C PRO A 136 -21.44 -63.46 47.11
N ARG A 137 -22.69 -63.38 47.59
CA ARG A 137 -23.85 -64.10 47.00
C ARG A 137 -24.29 -63.47 45.67
N CYS A 138 -23.99 -62.18 45.45
CA CYS A 138 -24.33 -61.46 44.23
C CYS A 138 -23.34 -61.78 43.11
N THR A 139 -23.48 -62.96 42.51
CA THR A 139 -22.73 -63.37 41.32
C THR A 139 -23.28 -62.70 40.05
N ILE A 140 -22.52 -62.80 38.96
CA ILE A 140 -22.88 -62.19 37.66
C ILE A 140 -24.21 -62.71 37.12
N SER A 141 -24.54 -64.00 37.32
CA SER A 141 -25.81 -64.59 36.87
C SER A 141 -27.02 -64.12 37.68
N GLY A 142 -26.82 -63.67 38.93
CA GLY A 142 -27.90 -63.22 39.81
C GLY A 142 -28.48 -61.85 39.45
N LEU A 143 -27.82 -61.06 38.58
CA LEU A 143 -28.26 -59.74 38.09
C LEU A 143 -28.56 -58.72 39.21
N GLN A 144 -28.07 -58.93 40.43
CA GLN A 144 -28.27 -58.02 41.58
C GLN A 144 -27.18 -56.94 41.69
N LYS A 145 -26.04 -57.13 41.01
CA LYS A 145 -24.91 -56.20 40.99
C LYS A 145 -24.40 -56.06 39.56
N PHE A 146 -24.34 -54.81 39.09
CA PHE A 146 -23.84 -54.48 37.75
C PHE A 146 -22.54 -53.70 37.85
N MET A 147 -21.55 -54.04 37.04
CA MET A 147 -20.25 -53.35 37.03
C MET A 147 -20.34 -51.90 36.51
N GLY A 148 -21.40 -51.55 35.76
CA GLY A 148 -21.65 -50.19 35.31
C GLY A 148 -22.26 -49.27 36.38
N GLU A 149 -22.67 -49.82 37.52
CA GLU A 149 -23.18 -49.05 38.66
C GLU A 149 -22.01 -48.36 39.39
N ASP A 150 -21.77 -47.08 39.05
CA ASP A 150 -20.70 -46.28 39.67
C ASP A 150 -21.20 -45.59 40.95
N LEU A 151 -21.10 -46.30 42.07
CA LEU A 151 -21.37 -45.76 43.41
C LEU A 151 -20.42 -44.61 43.79
N ASN A 152 -19.24 -44.53 43.16
CA ASN A 152 -18.22 -43.51 43.45
C ASN A 152 -18.29 -42.30 42.50
N SER A 153 -19.33 -42.23 41.66
CA SER A 153 -19.53 -41.17 40.67
C SER A 153 -19.48 -39.76 41.28
N GLY A 154 -20.06 -39.58 42.47
CA GLY A 154 -20.03 -38.32 43.19
C GLY A 154 -18.61 -37.85 43.56
N ASN A 155 -17.74 -38.75 44.02
CA ASN A 155 -16.35 -38.41 44.34
C ASN A 155 -15.52 -38.22 43.08
N ARG A 156 -15.72 -39.07 42.05
CA ARG A 156 -15.09 -38.90 40.73
C ARG A 156 -15.37 -37.52 40.16
N TRP A 157 -16.61 -37.06 40.24
CA TRP A 157 -17.01 -35.72 39.80
C TRP A 157 -16.35 -34.60 40.61
N LYS A 158 -16.23 -34.76 41.94
CA LYS A 158 -15.50 -33.80 42.79
C LYS A 158 -14.03 -33.70 42.37
N PHE A 159 -13.35 -34.83 42.21
CA PHE A 159 -11.95 -34.83 41.76
C PHE A 159 -11.79 -34.22 40.36
N GLN A 160 -12.69 -34.51 39.42
CA GLN A 160 -12.66 -33.91 38.10
C GLN A 160 -12.84 -32.39 38.16
N LYS A 161 -13.76 -31.91 39.00
CA LYS A 161 -13.97 -30.47 39.23
C LYS A 161 -12.75 -29.79 39.85
N GLU A 162 -12.12 -30.42 40.84
CA GLU A 162 -10.89 -29.92 41.47
C GLU A 162 -9.75 -29.85 40.45
N GLN A 163 -9.53 -30.91 39.66
CA GLN A 163 -8.52 -30.89 38.59
C GLN A 163 -8.78 -29.77 37.57
N THR A 164 -10.04 -29.64 37.13
CA THR A 164 -10.43 -28.59 36.18
C THR A 164 -10.20 -27.20 36.77
N ARG A 165 -10.53 -27.00 38.04
CA ARG A 165 -10.30 -25.74 38.75
C ARG A 165 -8.82 -25.39 38.81
N GLU A 166 -7.97 -26.33 39.21
CA GLU A 166 -6.53 -26.11 39.29
C GLU A 166 -5.92 -25.79 37.92
N TRP A 167 -6.33 -26.51 36.86
CA TRP A 167 -5.89 -26.21 35.49
C TRP A 167 -6.31 -24.81 35.03
N LEU A 168 -7.55 -24.41 35.29
CA LEU A 168 -8.04 -23.07 34.94
C LEU A 168 -7.30 -21.97 35.71
N LEU A 169 -7.02 -22.19 36.99
CA LEU A 169 -6.25 -21.25 37.80
C LEU A 169 -4.81 -21.10 37.29
N GLN A 170 -4.17 -22.22 36.94
CA GLN A 170 -2.84 -22.23 36.34
C GLN A 170 -2.84 -21.49 35.01
N GLN A 171 -3.75 -21.83 34.09
CA GLN A 171 -3.88 -21.18 32.79
C GLN A 171 -4.15 -19.67 32.93
N HIS A 172 -5.01 -19.28 33.88
CA HIS A 172 -5.28 -17.87 34.14
C HIS A 172 -4.05 -17.13 34.63
N LYS A 173 -3.28 -17.72 35.56
CA LYS A 173 -2.03 -17.15 36.05
C LYS A 173 -0.98 -17.03 34.95
N GLU A 174 -0.81 -18.06 34.13
CA GLU A 174 0.10 -18.04 32.98
C GLU A 174 -0.30 -16.95 31.98
N SER A 175 -1.59 -16.80 31.69
CA SER A 175 -2.10 -15.74 30.82
C SER A 175 -1.86 -14.34 31.39
N GLN A 176 -2.08 -14.14 32.69
CA GLN A 176 -1.79 -12.87 33.37
C GLN A 176 -0.30 -12.53 33.34
N ASN A 177 0.57 -13.51 33.61
CA ASN A 177 2.01 -13.33 33.55
C ASN A 177 2.46 -12.97 32.12
N ALA A 178 1.98 -13.71 31.10
CA ALA A 178 2.30 -13.41 29.71
C ALA A 178 1.82 -12.02 29.28
N LEU A 179 0.66 -11.57 29.78
CA LEU A 179 0.17 -10.20 29.56
C LEU A 179 1.07 -9.15 30.24
N ALA A 180 1.53 -9.42 31.46
CA ALA A 180 2.44 -8.53 32.18
C ALA A 180 3.80 -8.44 31.47
N ASP A 181 4.35 -9.58 31.04
CA ASP A 181 5.60 -9.65 30.28
C ASP A 181 5.50 -8.89 28.95
N ARG A 182 4.37 -9.06 28.23
CA ARG A 182 4.12 -8.31 26.99
C ARG A 182 4.07 -6.81 27.23
N LYS A 183 3.32 -6.36 28.23
CA LYS A 183 3.24 -4.92 28.59
C LYS A 183 4.62 -4.37 28.97
N TYR A 184 5.40 -5.12 29.74
CA TYR A 184 6.74 -4.72 30.10
C TYR A 184 7.68 -4.61 28.89
N ALA A 185 7.58 -5.55 27.94
CA ALA A 185 8.33 -5.48 26.69
C ALA A 185 7.90 -4.30 25.82
N ASP A 186 6.60 -4.05 25.70
CA ASP A 186 6.03 -2.89 24.98
C ASP A 186 6.51 -1.57 25.60
N ASP A 187 6.47 -1.43 26.94
CA ASP A 187 6.95 -0.26 27.66
C ASP A 187 8.46 -0.02 27.45
N LEU A 188 9.27 -1.09 27.45
CA LEU A 188 10.69 -1.01 27.15
C LEU A 188 10.95 -0.55 25.72
N TYR A 189 10.21 -1.10 24.76
CA TYR A 189 10.30 -0.72 23.36
C TYR A 189 9.94 0.76 23.16
N ASP A 190 8.85 1.23 23.78
CA ASP A 190 8.43 2.62 23.69
C ASP A 190 9.47 3.57 24.31
N ARG A 191 10.08 3.21 25.45
CA ARG A 191 11.19 4.00 26.02
C ARG A 191 12.38 4.07 25.06
N GLN A 192 12.80 2.94 24.49
CA GLN A 192 13.89 2.91 23.53
C GLN A 192 13.57 3.74 22.29
N ARG A 193 12.33 3.68 21.79
CA ARG A 193 11.87 4.50 20.65
C ARG A 193 11.98 5.99 20.96
N LEU A 194 11.49 6.43 22.12
CA LEU A 194 11.58 7.82 22.55
C LEU A 194 13.04 8.28 22.71
N GLU A 195 13.92 7.45 23.25
CA GLU A 195 15.35 7.75 23.34
C GLU A 195 16.00 7.91 21.96
N LEU A 196 15.65 7.06 21.00
CA LEU A 196 16.14 7.16 19.62
C LEU A 196 15.64 8.43 18.94
N ASP A 197 14.36 8.78 19.11
CA ASP A 197 13.77 10.01 18.57
C ASP A 197 14.48 11.25 19.16
N GLN A 198 14.74 11.27 20.46
CA GLN A 198 15.50 12.34 21.11
C GLN A 198 16.94 12.44 20.58
N LYS A 199 17.62 11.30 20.40
CA LYS A 199 18.97 11.26 19.81
C LYS A 199 18.95 11.78 18.36
N ALA A 200 17.95 11.40 17.56
CA ALA A 200 17.79 11.87 16.20
C ALA A 200 17.57 13.40 16.14
N MET A 201 16.69 13.95 16.98
CA MET A 201 16.49 15.40 17.08
C MET A 201 17.77 16.14 17.47
N ASN A 202 18.52 15.60 18.44
CA ASN A 202 19.78 16.20 18.86
C ASN A 202 20.83 16.19 17.74
N LEU A 203 20.96 15.07 17.01
CA LEU A 203 21.86 14.95 15.87
C LEU A 203 21.46 15.92 14.75
N GLN A 204 20.18 16.03 14.43
CA GLN A 204 19.69 16.98 13.44
C GLN A 204 20.01 18.43 13.86
N ARG A 205 19.80 18.79 15.12
CA ARG A 205 20.13 20.13 15.63
C ARG A 205 21.62 20.43 15.50
N ILE A 206 22.48 19.47 15.83
CA ILE A 206 23.93 19.61 15.69
C ILE A 206 24.31 19.77 14.22
N ASP A 207 23.77 18.93 13.32
CA ASP A 207 24.04 19.02 11.88
C ASP A 207 23.57 20.36 11.28
N GLU A 208 22.42 20.88 11.69
CA GLU A 208 21.97 22.21 11.28
C GLU A 208 22.91 23.31 11.78
N GLN A 209 23.39 23.21 13.02
CA GLN A 209 24.35 24.15 13.59
C GLN A 209 25.71 24.09 12.87
N THR A 210 26.22 22.90 12.56
CA THR A 210 27.48 22.74 11.83
C THR A 210 27.36 23.25 10.41
N ARG A 211 26.27 22.95 9.69
CA ARG A 211 26.02 23.50 8.34
C ARG A 211 25.98 25.02 8.36
N ARG A 212 25.28 25.62 9.33
CA ARG A 212 25.26 27.09 9.50
C ARG A 212 26.66 27.64 9.76
N ALA A 213 27.42 27.03 10.66
CA ALA A 213 28.80 27.45 10.95
C ALA A 213 29.70 27.37 9.72
N VAL A 214 29.61 26.30 8.94
CA VAL A 214 30.35 26.14 7.67
C VAL A 214 29.94 27.22 6.67
N CYS A 215 28.64 27.49 6.49
CA CYS A 215 28.16 28.55 5.60
C CYS A 215 28.65 29.95 6.02
N VAL A 216 28.70 30.24 7.33
CA VAL A 216 29.24 31.51 7.83
C VAL A 216 30.74 31.60 7.54
N ALA A 217 31.50 30.55 7.86
CA ALA A 217 32.93 30.51 7.59
C ALA A 217 33.27 30.65 6.09
N THR A 218 32.51 29.99 5.20
CA THR A 218 32.72 30.13 3.75
C THR A 218 32.33 31.52 3.24
N MET A 219 31.27 32.13 3.77
CA MET A 219 30.90 33.51 3.47
C MET A 219 32.01 34.48 3.89
N GLU A 220 32.53 34.35 5.11
CA GLU A 220 33.62 35.18 5.62
C GLU A 220 34.90 35.02 4.79
N PHE A 221 35.26 33.78 4.46
CA PHE A 221 36.38 33.49 3.58
C PHE A 221 36.21 34.14 2.18
N ASN A 222 35.04 33.99 1.56
CA ASN A 222 34.76 34.59 0.26
C ASN A 222 34.78 36.13 0.31
N LYS A 223 34.30 36.74 1.40
CA LYS A 223 34.40 38.19 1.62
C LYS A 223 35.86 38.64 1.71
N ALA A 224 36.68 37.92 2.48
CA ALA A 224 38.10 38.21 2.59
C ALA A 224 38.81 38.07 1.23
N LEU A 225 38.51 37.01 0.48
CA LEU A 225 39.05 36.79 -0.85
C LEU A 225 38.63 37.88 -1.86
N ALA A 226 37.38 38.34 -1.79
CA ALA A 226 36.90 39.44 -2.62
C ALA A 226 37.64 40.75 -2.31
N ALA A 227 37.83 41.07 -1.02
CA ALA A 227 38.59 42.24 -0.59
C ALA A 227 40.06 42.17 -1.05
N GLU A 228 40.72 41.01 -0.92
CA GLU A 228 42.08 40.79 -1.41
C GLU A 228 42.16 40.95 -2.94
N SER A 229 41.15 40.47 -3.69
CA SER A 229 41.08 40.65 -5.13
C SER A 229 40.87 42.11 -5.53
N GLU A 230 40.05 42.85 -4.80
CA GLU A 230 39.86 44.29 -5.01
C GLU A 230 41.16 45.07 -4.75
N GLU A 231 41.85 44.77 -3.65
CA GLU A 231 43.14 45.38 -3.32
C GLU A 231 44.19 45.11 -4.41
N LYS A 232 44.30 43.85 -4.87
CA LYS A 232 45.17 43.48 -5.99
C LYS A 232 44.85 44.28 -7.26
N LYS A 233 43.57 44.41 -7.62
CA LYS A 233 43.15 45.21 -8.79
C LYS A 233 43.45 46.69 -8.62
N CYS A 234 43.31 47.23 -7.41
CA CYS A 234 43.68 48.62 -7.12
C CYS A 234 45.19 48.82 -7.29
N LEU A 235 46.01 47.91 -6.78
CA LEU A 235 47.46 47.94 -6.96
C LEU A 235 47.87 47.78 -8.43
N GLU A 236 47.26 46.85 -9.16
CA GLU A 236 47.50 46.67 -10.60
C GLU A 236 47.13 47.93 -11.40
N LYS A 237 46.01 48.58 -11.06
CA LYS A 237 45.63 49.87 -11.68
C LYS A 237 46.63 50.97 -11.35
N GLN A 238 47.07 51.07 -10.09
CA GLN A 238 48.10 52.04 -9.71
C GLN A 238 49.40 51.79 -10.48
N GLN A 239 49.83 50.54 -10.61
CA GLN A 239 51.00 50.18 -11.42
C GLN A 239 50.81 50.53 -12.89
N GLN A 240 49.64 50.26 -13.47
CA GLN A 240 49.33 50.66 -14.85
C GLN A 240 49.36 52.18 -15.01
N GLU A 241 48.80 52.94 -14.08
CA GLU A 241 48.85 54.41 -14.11
C GLU A 241 50.30 54.92 -13.98
N GLU A 242 51.12 54.30 -13.14
CA GLU A 242 52.56 54.60 -13.02
C GLU A 242 53.32 54.27 -14.31
N ASP A 243 53.06 53.11 -14.92
CA ASP A 243 53.67 52.68 -16.19
C ASP A 243 53.23 53.59 -17.35
N ASP A 244 51.94 53.91 -17.45
CA ASP A 244 51.37 54.81 -18.47
C ASP A 244 51.97 56.22 -18.33
N THR A 245 52.06 56.74 -17.11
CA THR A 245 52.67 58.07 -16.88
C THR A 245 54.17 58.06 -17.19
N ALA A 246 54.88 56.98 -16.85
CA ALA A 246 56.27 56.79 -17.23
C ALA A 246 56.44 56.68 -18.75
N GLU A 247 55.56 55.97 -19.46
CA GLU A 247 55.54 55.88 -20.92
C GLU A 247 55.30 57.26 -21.54
N ILE A 248 54.27 57.99 -21.10
CA ILE A 248 53.97 59.35 -21.58
C ILE A 248 55.17 60.27 -21.37
N PHE A 249 55.79 60.23 -20.18
CA PHE A 249 56.96 61.04 -19.87
C PHE A 249 58.16 60.67 -20.75
N ASN A 250 58.43 59.38 -20.94
CA ASN A 250 59.49 58.88 -21.80
C ASN A 250 59.25 59.25 -23.27
N LEU A 251 58.02 59.19 -23.76
CA LEU A 251 57.66 59.61 -25.11
C LEU A 251 57.83 61.13 -25.29
N PHE A 252 57.39 61.91 -24.30
CA PHE A 252 57.51 63.38 -24.31
C PHE A 252 58.97 63.84 -24.29
N GLN A 253 59.81 63.22 -23.46
CA GLN A 253 61.25 63.47 -23.43
C GLN A 253 62.00 62.79 -24.58
N GLY A 254 61.38 61.81 -25.21
CA GLY A 254 61.93 61.09 -26.35
C GLY A 254 62.25 62.03 -27.50
N ASP A 255 63.33 61.73 -28.20
CA ASP A 255 63.82 62.56 -29.30
C ASP A 255 62.86 62.63 -30.51
N LEU A 256 61.89 61.71 -30.61
CA LEU A 256 60.91 61.66 -31.69
C LEU A 256 59.90 62.82 -31.59
N LEU A 257 59.26 62.99 -30.42
CA LEU A 257 58.26 64.05 -30.19
C LEU A 257 58.89 65.41 -29.94
N SER A 258 60.07 65.46 -29.29
CA SER A 258 60.82 66.71 -29.08
C SER A 258 61.55 67.21 -30.34
N GLU A 259 61.48 66.46 -31.43
CA GLU A 259 62.15 66.69 -32.70
C GLU A 259 63.64 67.09 -32.56
N ASN A 260 64.34 66.56 -31.56
CA ASN A 260 65.68 67.00 -31.18
C ASN A 260 66.65 67.03 -32.38
N PRO A 261 67.22 68.20 -32.77
CA PRO A 261 68.11 68.33 -33.93
C PRO A 261 69.46 67.63 -33.71
N GLN A 262 69.82 67.29 -32.46
CA GLN A 262 71.06 66.57 -32.15
C GLN A 262 71.06 65.14 -32.70
N GLN A 263 69.90 64.55 -32.99
CA GLN A 263 69.80 63.23 -33.64
C GLN A 263 70.44 63.19 -35.04
N ALA A 264 70.59 64.35 -35.67
CA ALA A 264 71.18 64.48 -36.99
C ALA A 264 72.73 64.47 -36.94
N VAL A 265 73.34 64.67 -35.77
CA VAL A 265 74.79 64.75 -35.61
C VAL A 265 75.39 63.35 -35.72
N SER A 266 76.27 63.15 -36.71
CA SER A 266 76.97 61.89 -36.87
C SER A 266 78.10 61.74 -35.85
N SER A 267 78.21 60.57 -35.22
CA SER A 267 79.35 60.22 -34.36
C SER A 267 80.68 60.13 -35.13
N PHE A 268 80.64 60.07 -36.47
CA PHE A 268 81.82 59.90 -37.34
C PHE A 268 82.50 61.22 -37.77
N GLY A 269 82.12 62.37 -37.20
CA GLY A 269 82.87 63.63 -37.34
C GLY A 269 82.03 64.91 -37.35
N VAL A 270 82.63 66.01 -36.90
CA VAL A 270 82.02 67.34 -36.88
C VAL A 270 81.72 67.78 -38.31
N GLY A 271 80.43 68.06 -38.60
CA GLY A 271 79.95 68.45 -39.93
C GLY A 271 79.35 67.31 -40.77
N ARG A 272 79.40 66.05 -40.33
CA ARG A 272 78.63 64.96 -40.96
C ARG A 272 77.25 64.86 -40.35
N VAL A 273 76.25 64.78 -41.23
CA VAL A 273 74.84 64.63 -40.85
C VAL A 273 74.35 63.23 -41.24
N ILE A 274 73.53 62.62 -40.39
CA ILE A 274 72.84 61.36 -40.70
C ILE A 274 71.67 61.67 -41.64
N PRO A 275 71.68 61.22 -42.92
CA PRO A 275 70.72 61.68 -43.93
C PRO A 275 69.25 61.47 -43.57
N ASN A 276 68.92 60.32 -42.98
CA ASN A 276 67.54 59.97 -42.63
C ASN A 276 67.00 60.73 -41.40
N ARG A 277 67.86 61.44 -40.65
CA ARG A 277 67.50 62.14 -39.41
C ARG A 277 67.70 63.64 -39.51
N TRP A 278 67.99 64.15 -40.71
CA TRP A 278 68.23 65.55 -40.95
C TRP A 278 66.92 66.34 -40.96
N LYS A 279 66.81 67.35 -40.08
CA LYS A 279 65.61 68.17 -39.87
C LYS A 279 65.82 69.63 -40.28
N GLY A 280 66.57 69.86 -41.35
CA GLY A 280 66.91 71.19 -41.86
C GLY A 280 68.15 71.82 -41.21
N MET A 281 68.45 73.06 -41.59
CA MET A 281 69.60 73.82 -41.08
C MET A 281 69.29 74.46 -39.73
N SER A 282 70.30 74.63 -38.88
CA SER A 282 70.10 75.32 -37.60
C SER A 282 69.73 76.79 -37.82
N PRO A 283 69.00 77.42 -36.87
CA PRO A 283 68.69 78.85 -36.96
C PRO A 283 69.94 79.72 -37.12
N ASP A 284 71.07 79.30 -36.55
CA ASP A 284 72.34 80.02 -36.66
C ASP A 284 72.98 79.85 -38.04
N GLN A 285 72.91 78.66 -38.65
CA GLN A 285 73.33 78.44 -40.04
C GLN A 285 72.46 79.23 -41.03
N LEU A 286 71.15 79.31 -40.80
CA LEU A 286 70.24 80.10 -41.63
C LEU A 286 70.49 81.61 -41.50
N LYS A 287 70.84 82.10 -40.30
CA LYS A 287 71.27 83.49 -40.09
C LYS A 287 72.54 83.78 -40.87
N GLU A 288 73.55 82.92 -40.76
CA GLU A 288 74.81 83.08 -41.50
C GLU A 288 74.59 83.14 -43.02
N ILE A 289 73.72 82.28 -43.57
CA ILE A 289 73.35 82.34 -45.00
C ILE A 289 72.66 83.67 -45.34
N ARG A 290 71.73 84.14 -44.51
CA ARG A 290 71.04 85.43 -44.74
C ARG A 290 72.02 86.61 -44.70
N ASP A 291 72.97 86.58 -43.77
CA ASP A 291 74.01 87.60 -43.65
C ASP A 291 74.92 87.61 -44.89
N ILE A 292 75.32 86.43 -45.39
CA ILE A 292 76.10 86.29 -46.63
C ILE A 292 75.30 86.77 -47.84
N GLN A 293 74.02 86.42 -47.96
CA GLN A 293 73.17 86.88 -49.05
C GLN A 293 73.02 88.41 -49.07
N MET A 294 72.89 89.02 -47.89
CA MET A 294 72.83 90.47 -47.76
C MET A 294 74.13 91.14 -48.20
N GLN A 295 75.30 90.56 -47.85
CA GLN A 295 76.59 91.02 -48.36
C GLN A 295 76.69 90.91 -49.89
N GLN A 296 76.23 89.81 -50.48
CA GLN A 296 76.22 89.64 -51.95
C GLN A 296 75.31 90.66 -52.66
N VAL A 297 74.17 91.03 -52.07
CA VAL A 297 73.29 92.08 -52.61
C VAL A 297 74.02 93.43 -52.60
N LEU A 298 74.71 93.76 -51.50
CA LEU A 298 75.48 95.00 -51.41
C LEU A 298 76.63 95.04 -52.43
N GLU A 299 77.39 93.95 -52.61
CA GLU A 299 78.43 93.85 -53.63
C GLU A 299 77.88 93.96 -55.06
N LYS A 300 76.75 93.30 -55.35
CA LYS A 300 76.07 93.41 -56.66
C LYS A 300 75.57 94.82 -56.94
N MET A 301 75.04 95.51 -55.93
CA MET A 301 74.61 96.90 -56.10
C MET A 301 75.80 97.81 -56.39
N ALA A 302 76.91 97.67 -55.64
CA ALA A 302 78.12 98.47 -55.83
C ALA A 302 78.77 98.25 -57.22
N THR A 303 78.86 97.00 -57.67
CA THR A 303 79.38 96.66 -59.01
C THR A 303 78.46 97.16 -60.13
N ASN A 304 77.14 97.02 -60.01
CA ASN A 304 76.21 97.56 -61.00
C ASN A 304 76.27 99.08 -61.10
N THR A 305 76.34 99.83 -59.99
CA THR A 305 76.48 101.30 -60.04
C THR A 305 77.78 101.73 -60.74
N SER A 306 78.89 101.05 -60.47
CA SER A 306 80.17 101.31 -61.15
C SER A 306 80.13 100.96 -62.65
N TRP A 307 79.46 99.86 -63.02
CA TRP A 307 79.35 99.40 -64.39
C TRP A 307 78.43 100.32 -65.23
N TRP A 308 77.35 100.84 -64.65
CA TRP A 308 76.48 101.85 -65.28
C TRP A 308 77.22 103.17 -65.53
N GLU A 309 78.04 103.65 -64.59
CA GLU A 309 78.85 104.87 -64.75
C GLU A 309 79.87 104.77 -65.89
N GLN A 310 80.51 103.61 -66.06
CA GLN A 310 81.44 103.37 -67.17
C GLN A 310 80.71 103.30 -68.51
N ARG A 311 79.53 102.68 -68.56
CA ARG A 311 78.74 102.55 -69.78
C ARG A 311 78.23 103.89 -70.31
N LEU A 312 77.79 104.79 -69.42
CA LEU A 312 77.36 106.15 -69.81
C LEU A 312 78.51 106.95 -70.45
N LYS A 313 79.72 106.88 -69.88
CA LYS A 313 80.91 107.56 -70.41
C LYS A 313 81.37 107.01 -71.77
N GLU A 314 81.12 105.73 -72.05
CA GLU A 314 81.44 105.11 -73.33
C GLU A 314 80.42 105.53 -74.43
N GLU A 315 79.13 105.59 -74.09
CA GLU A 315 78.08 106.06 -75.00
C GLU A 315 78.21 107.54 -75.38
N GLU A 316 78.63 108.38 -74.43
CA GLU A 316 78.89 109.80 -74.67
C GLU A 316 80.07 109.99 -75.66
N ARG A 317 81.15 109.20 -75.49
CA ARG A 317 82.30 109.17 -76.41
C ARG A 317 81.92 108.71 -77.82
N GLN A 318 81.02 107.74 -77.95
CA GLN A 318 80.60 107.26 -79.28
C GLN A 318 79.73 108.29 -80.01
N ARG A 319 78.86 109.03 -79.31
CA ARG A 319 78.10 110.13 -79.95
C ARG A 319 79.02 111.23 -80.47
N ASP A 320 79.99 111.68 -79.68
CA ASP A 320 80.91 112.73 -80.11
C ASP A 320 81.73 112.31 -81.35
N ALA A 321 82.19 111.05 -81.40
CA ALA A 321 82.91 110.51 -82.56
C ALA A 321 82.06 110.43 -83.83
N GLU A 322 80.75 110.15 -83.71
CA GLU A 322 79.82 110.14 -84.85
C GLU A 322 79.52 111.55 -85.39
N TRP A 323 79.39 112.54 -84.50
CA TRP A 323 79.23 113.94 -84.87
C TRP A 323 80.46 114.49 -85.61
N ASP A 324 81.67 114.14 -85.15
CA ASP A 324 82.92 114.52 -85.83
C ASP A 324 83.07 113.86 -87.20
N ARG A 325 82.65 112.60 -87.35
CA ARG A 325 82.64 111.92 -88.64
C ARG A 325 81.73 112.59 -89.66
N LYS A 326 80.52 113.01 -89.26
CA LYS A 326 79.59 113.73 -90.13
C LYS A 326 80.14 115.09 -90.56
N ARG A 327 80.70 115.86 -89.61
CA ARG A 327 81.39 117.13 -89.89
C ARG A 327 82.48 117.01 -90.96
N ILE A 328 83.32 115.98 -90.87
CA ILE A 328 84.42 115.75 -91.82
C ILE A 328 83.89 115.31 -93.20
N GLN A 329 82.81 114.54 -93.25
CA GLN A 329 82.18 114.13 -94.51
C GLN A 329 81.50 115.28 -95.25
N GLU A 330 80.79 116.15 -94.51
CA GLU A 330 80.16 117.36 -95.07
C GLU A 330 81.21 118.33 -95.63
N ALA A 331 82.28 118.61 -94.89
CA ALA A 331 83.39 119.44 -95.37
C ALA A 331 84.08 118.85 -96.62
N ARG A 332 84.16 117.52 -96.75
CA ARG A 332 84.68 116.86 -97.96
C ARG A 332 83.73 116.97 -99.15
N ALA A 333 82.42 116.90 -98.92
CA ALA A 333 81.41 117.03 -99.97
C ALA A 333 81.36 118.45 -100.54
N GLU A 334 81.44 119.47 -99.68
CA GLU A 334 81.50 120.88 -100.09
C GLU A 334 82.73 121.17 -100.97
N LEU A 335 83.91 120.70 -100.57
CA LEU A 335 85.16 120.83 -101.35
C LEU A 335 85.12 120.12 -102.72
N LEU A 336 84.36 119.02 -102.83
CA LEU A 336 84.16 118.31 -104.10
C LEU A 336 83.16 119.04 -105.00
N TYR A 337 82.08 119.58 -104.43
CA TYR A 337 81.10 120.39 -105.14
C TYR A 337 81.73 121.66 -105.72
N GLU A 338 82.57 122.35 -104.95
CA GLU A 338 83.25 123.58 -105.37
C GLU A 338 84.24 123.31 -106.54
N ARG A 339 84.98 122.20 -106.48
CA ARG A 339 85.86 121.76 -107.57
C ARG A 339 85.12 121.32 -108.83
N HIS A 340 83.90 120.80 -108.69
CA HIS A 340 83.05 120.44 -109.82
C HIS A 340 82.49 121.69 -110.51
N HIS A 341 81.99 122.65 -109.72
CA HIS A 341 81.47 123.92 -110.21
C HIS A 341 82.55 124.75 -110.95
N GLN A 342 83.81 124.73 -110.46
CA GLN A 342 84.93 125.37 -111.15
C GLN A 342 85.30 124.70 -112.49
N ARG A 343 85.14 123.37 -112.62
CA ARG A 343 85.36 122.65 -113.89
C ARG A 343 84.27 122.96 -114.90
N GLN A 344 83.00 122.94 -114.48
CA GLN A 344 81.87 123.30 -115.33
C GLN A 344 81.97 124.75 -115.83
N ASN A 345 82.37 125.69 -114.98
CA ASN A 345 82.61 127.08 -115.41
C ASN A 345 83.76 127.22 -116.42
N ARG A 346 84.79 126.38 -116.35
CA ARG A 346 85.88 126.37 -117.35
C ARG A 346 85.42 125.76 -118.67
N GLU A 347 84.60 124.71 -118.63
CA GLU A 347 84.01 124.11 -119.83
C GLU A 347 83.02 125.07 -120.51
N LEU A 348 82.14 125.72 -119.75
CA LEU A 348 81.22 126.74 -120.29
C LEU A 348 81.94 127.93 -120.93
N ARG A 349 83.09 128.35 -120.39
CA ARG A 349 83.92 129.39 -121.02
C ARG A 349 84.55 128.90 -122.33
N ARG A 350 85.04 127.66 -122.37
CA ARG A 350 85.59 127.06 -123.60
C ARG A 350 84.52 126.86 -124.69
N THR A 351 83.30 126.46 -124.32
CA THR A 351 82.20 126.34 -125.27
C THR A 351 81.79 127.71 -125.80
N LEU A 352 81.68 128.72 -124.93
CA LEU A 352 81.39 130.10 -125.36
C LEU A 352 82.48 130.67 -126.31
N ASP A 353 83.76 130.39 -126.04
CA ASP A 353 84.86 130.83 -126.90
C ASP A 353 84.82 130.13 -128.29
N ASN A 354 84.47 128.84 -128.32
CA ASN A 354 84.30 128.08 -129.56
C ASN A 354 83.05 128.51 -130.35
N ASP A 355 81.93 128.72 -129.67
CA ASP A 355 80.67 129.17 -130.28
C ASP A 355 80.84 130.57 -130.89
N ASN A 356 81.59 131.46 -130.23
CA ASN A 356 81.95 132.77 -130.78
C ASN A 356 82.86 132.66 -132.03
N ALA A 357 83.78 131.68 -132.07
CA ALA A 357 84.62 131.44 -133.24
C ALA A 357 83.80 130.87 -134.43
N GLN A 358 82.85 129.97 -134.17
CA GLN A 358 81.93 129.45 -135.18
C GLN A 358 80.96 130.53 -135.68
N LEU A 359 80.37 131.33 -134.80
CA LEU A 359 79.54 132.48 -135.18
C LEU A 359 80.30 133.49 -136.04
N SER A 360 81.60 133.72 -135.77
CA SER A 360 82.44 134.57 -136.61
C SER A 360 82.66 133.99 -138.03
N GLN A 361 82.85 132.67 -138.14
CA GLN A 361 82.99 131.99 -139.44
C GLN A 361 81.65 131.92 -140.19
N GLU A 362 80.55 131.60 -139.51
CA GLU A 362 79.21 131.59 -140.09
C GLU A 362 78.77 132.98 -140.54
N GLN A 363 79.12 134.04 -139.82
CA GLN A 363 78.79 135.40 -140.24
C GLN A 363 79.56 135.81 -141.49
N LYS A 364 80.83 135.39 -141.63
CA LYS A 364 81.61 135.55 -142.87
C LYS A 364 81.04 134.71 -144.02
N ALA A 365 80.61 133.47 -143.76
CA ALA A 365 80.02 132.58 -144.75
C ALA A 365 78.61 133.02 -145.17
N ARG A 366 77.77 133.51 -144.24
CA ARG A 366 76.46 134.11 -144.54
C ARG A 366 76.60 135.38 -145.35
N GLN A 367 77.57 136.25 -145.06
CA GLN A 367 77.82 137.41 -145.91
C GLN A 367 78.24 137.01 -147.33
N ALA A 368 79.01 135.93 -147.48
CA ALA A 368 79.33 135.37 -148.79
C ALA A 368 78.09 134.81 -149.50
N TYR A 369 77.27 134.02 -148.80
CA TYR A 369 76.02 133.42 -149.31
C TYR A 369 74.95 134.47 -149.70
N PHE A 370 74.73 135.48 -148.86
CA PHE A 370 73.75 136.55 -149.16
C PHE A 370 74.12 137.34 -150.42
N ASN A 371 75.42 137.54 -150.68
CA ASN A 371 75.89 138.23 -151.88
C ASN A 371 75.77 137.39 -153.15
N GLU A 372 75.85 136.05 -153.05
CA GLU A 372 75.86 135.14 -154.20
C GLU A 372 74.49 134.56 -154.55
N GLU A 373 73.67 134.17 -153.56
CA GLU A 373 72.41 133.44 -153.80
C GLU A 373 71.13 134.26 -153.54
N VAL A 374 71.11 135.16 -152.55
CA VAL A 374 69.85 135.80 -152.10
C VAL A 374 69.47 137.03 -152.91
N TYR A 375 70.44 137.78 -153.44
CA TYR A 375 70.13 138.83 -154.40
C TYR A 375 69.74 138.29 -155.78
N ALA A 376 69.44 137.00 -155.90
CA ALA A 376 68.97 136.33 -157.10
C ALA A 376 67.54 135.75 -156.95
N ASN A 377 66.56 136.64 -157.12
CA ASN A 377 65.31 136.47 -157.87
C ASN A 377 64.15 135.53 -157.42
N PHE A 378 62.99 135.96 -157.94
CA PHE A 378 61.78 135.24 -158.41
C PHE A 378 60.51 135.22 -157.52
N PRO A 379 59.41 135.89 -157.95
CA PRO A 379 58.10 135.83 -157.26
C PRO A 379 57.39 134.47 -157.42
N SER A 380 56.77 133.95 -156.34
CA SER A 380 56.10 132.63 -156.29
C SER A 380 54.60 132.69 -155.93
N GLY A 381 53.82 131.84 -156.61
CA GLY A 381 52.40 132.02 -156.94
C GLY A 381 51.36 131.81 -155.83
N GLN A 382 51.74 131.42 -154.62
CA GLN A 382 50.79 131.40 -153.49
C GLN A 382 50.32 132.79 -153.09
N TYR A 383 51.13 133.82 -153.35
CA TYR A 383 50.75 135.20 -153.07
C TYR A 383 49.41 135.55 -153.73
N TYR A 384 49.02 134.84 -154.78
CA TYR A 384 47.77 135.11 -155.49
C TYR A 384 46.59 134.22 -155.09
N THR A 385 46.78 132.99 -154.64
CA THR A 385 45.64 132.08 -154.38
C THR A 385 44.95 132.31 -153.05
N GLN A 386 45.53 133.14 -152.20
CA GLN A 386 45.11 133.17 -150.81
C GLN A 386 44.10 134.27 -150.51
N PHE A 387 44.23 135.48 -151.06
CA PHE A 387 43.60 136.62 -150.40
C PHE A 387 42.49 137.25 -151.25
N ASN A 388 41.46 136.41 -151.34
CA ASN A 388 40.06 136.64 -151.62
C ASN A 388 39.50 135.21 -151.53
N THR A 389 38.79 134.80 -150.50
CA THR A 389 37.48 135.40 -150.33
C THR A 389 36.86 134.90 -149.04
N THR A 390 37.26 135.51 -147.94
CA THR A 390 36.37 136.51 -147.30
C THR A 390 35.86 135.97 -145.95
N SER A 391 35.10 136.71 -145.15
CA SER A 391 34.78 138.15 -145.15
C SER A 391 34.96 138.62 -143.73
N ARG A 392 36.22 138.58 -143.32
CA ARG A 392 36.85 139.77 -142.78
C ARG A 392 38.34 139.69 -142.96
#